data_AF-A0A0C9WJP1-F1
#
_entry.id   AF-A0A0C9WJP1-F1
#
_cell.length_a   1.000
_cell.length_b   1.000
_cell.length_c   1.000
_cell.angle_alpha   90.00
_cell.angle_beta   90.00
_cell.angle_gamma   90.00
#
_symmetry.space_group_name_H-M   'P 1'
#
loop_
_entity.id
_entity.type
_entity.pdbx_description
1 polymer ?
#
loop_
_entity_poly.entity_id
_entity_poly.type
_entity_poly.pdbx_seq_one_letter_code
_entity_poly.pdbx_strand_id
1 'polypeptide(L)'
;MKTKAELEADLSKYTEVLFAMSAALDDDLDNLFDDLFDDEPEDDFDPAADSAAETLELMGINWLLVTQAVSGDGSRSSYDQIPKSLDFFTVVLQAPDRWFRHMFRMGRDMFDRLVMMLSHDPIFQSRGRKPQRHIKYQLGCFLVRYGLRGCDSLDTAQKLSIGHGTVFLYCKRVSRALRKLGVRYVKFPNEGRQEVISDGIEEKSGFPGCIGSADGSLIRFTEQPLGEYGHMFLCRKKFFGEALSYIKKTNVQATVDHERRITSYELGWPGIHIFTIHYSAI
;
A
#
# COMPACT_ATOMS: atom_id res chain seq x y z
N MET A 1 -35.53 -9.05 13.90
CA MET A 1 -34.45 -8.16 13.39
C MET A 1 -33.47 -7.98 14.54
N LYS A 2 -32.19 -8.31 14.36
CA LYS A 2 -31.20 -8.23 15.45
C LYS A 2 -31.01 -6.79 15.90
N THR A 3 -30.83 -6.57 17.20
CA THR A 3 -30.53 -5.23 17.74
C THR A 3 -29.11 -4.81 17.38
N LYS A 4 -28.80 -3.50 17.45
CA LYS A 4 -27.47 -2.96 17.18
C LYS A 4 -26.39 -3.64 18.05
N ALA A 5 -26.69 -3.86 19.33
CA ALA A 5 -25.78 -4.49 20.28
C ALA A 5 -25.55 -5.98 19.95
N GLU A 6 -26.59 -6.69 19.49
CA GLU A 6 -26.46 -8.09 19.04
C GLU A 6 -25.60 -8.20 17.78
N LEU A 7 -25.78 -7.28 16.82
CA LEU A 7 -24.94 -7.20 15.62
C LEU A 7 -23.47 -6.91 15.96
N GLU A 8 -23.22 -5.99 16.87
CA GLU A 8 -21.86 -5.64 17.33
C GLU A 8 -21.17 -6.83 18.01
N ALA A 9 -21.89 -7.53 18.90
CA ALA A 9 -21.37 -8.72 19.57
C ALA A 9 -21.04 -9.85 18.57
N ASP A 10 -21.90 -10.07 17.57
CA ASP A 10 -21.66 -11.07 16.53
C ASP A 10 -20.43 -10.72 15.68
N LEU A 11 -20.30 -9.45 15.26
CA LEU A 11 -19.19 -8.98 14.43
C LEU A 11 -17.84 -9.03 15.17
N SER A 12 -17.84 -8.70 16.48
CA SER A 12 -16.66 -8.85 17.34
C SER A 12 -16.24 -10.31 17.43
N LYS A 13 -17.20 -11.23 17.59
CA LYS A 13 -16.93 -12.67 17.63
C LYS A 13 -16.36 -13.20 16.32
N TYR A 14 -16.88 -12.76 15.16
CA TYR A 14 -16.31 -13.12 13.86
C TYR A 14 -14.87 -12.62 13.69
N THR A 15 -14.60 -11.41 14.17
CA THR A 15 -13.27 -10.80 14.14
C THR A 15 -12.27 -11.61 14.97
N GLU A 16 -12.64 -11.97 16.19
CA GLU A 16 -11.82 -12.80 17.09
C GLU A 16 -11.52 -14.18 16.48
N VAL A 17 -12.53 -14.82 15.88
CA VAL A 17 -12.36 -16.13 15.23
C VAL A 17 -11.40 -16.05 14.05
N LEU A 18 -11.49 -15.01 13.21
CA LEU A 18 -10.60 -14.85 12.07
C LEU A 18 -9.15 -14.60 12.49
N PHE A 19 -8.93 -13.83 13.55
CA PHE A 19 -7.58 -13.65 14.10
C PHE A 19 -7.04 -14.92 14.76
N ALA A 20 -7.88 -15.66 15.49
CA ALA A 20 -7.48 -16.94 16.07
C ALA A 20 -7.14 -17.98 14.99
N MET A 21 -7.89 -18.01 13.88
CA MET A 21 -7.57 -18.88 12.73
C MET A 21 -6.29 -18.47 12.03
N SER A 22 -6.04 -17.17 11.87
CA SER A 22 -4.78 -16.66 11.31
C SER A 22 -3.59 -17.09 12.18
N ALA A 23 -3.68 -16.87 13.50
CA ALA A 23 -2.62 -17.23 14.43
C ALA A 23 -2.38 -18.74 14.50
N ALA A 24 -3.43 -19.55 14.49
CA ALA A 24 -3.30 -21.00 14.49
C ALA A 24 -2.63 -21.54 13.22
N LEU A 25 -2.88 -20.92 12.06
CA LEU A 25 -2.22 -21.29 10.81
C LEU A 25 -0.74 -20.89 10.79
N ASP A 26 -0.41 -19.71 11.33
CA ASP A 26 0.98 -19.28 11.51
C ASP A 26 1.71 -20.23 12.50
N ASP A 27 1.10 -20.54 13.64
CA ASP A 27 1.68 -21.41 14.68
C ASP A 27 1.82 -22.88 14.20
N ASP A 28 0.82 -23.43 13.48
CA ASP A 28 0.89 -24.80 12.95
C ASP A 28 1.98 -24.94 11.85
N LEU A 29 2.28 -23.86 11.11
CA LEU A 29 3.39 -23.81 10.15
C LEU A 29 4.74 -23.83 10.87
N ASP A 30 4.93 -22.94 11.85
CA ASP A 30 6.18 -22.84 12.61
C ASP A 30 6.50 -24.18 13.31
N ASN A 31 5.50 -24.82 13.94
CA ASN A 31 5.68 -26.11 14.62
C ASN A 31 5.91 -27.30 13.66
N LEU A 32 5.28 -27.32 12.47
CA LEU A 32 5.49 -28.38 11.48
C LEU A 32 6.88 -28.30 10.84
N PHE A 33 7.45 -27.10 10.73
CA PHE A 33 8.80 -26.88 10.22
C PHE A 33 9.88 -27.23 11.27
N ASP A 34 9.69 -26.84 12.53
CA ASP A 34 10.58 -27.23 13.64
C ASP A 34 10.68 -28.76 13.80
N ASP A 35 9.59 -29.51 13.59
CA ASP A 35 9.58 -30.98 13.72
C ASP A 35 10.18 -31.74 12.51
N LEU A 36 10.35 -31.11 11.34
CA LEU A 36 10.80 -31.77 10.10
C LEU A 36 12.25 -31.43 9.70
N PHE A 37 12.81 -30.30 10.13
CA PHE A 37 14.12 -29.81 9.66
C PHE A 37 14.95 -29.18 10.78
N ASP A 38 15.48 -30.01 11.67
CA ASP A 38 16.32 -29.61 12.80
C ASP A 38 17.76 -29.15 12.40
N ASP A 39 18.11 -29.12 11.10
CA ASP A 39 19.45 -28.75 10.62
C ASP A 39 19.45 -28.27 9.14
N GLU A 40 19.34 -26.94 8.90
CA GLU A 40 19.89 -26.10 7.78
C GLU A 40 19.00 -24.85 7.50
N PRO A 41 19.54 -23.75 6.91
CA PRO A 41 19.13 -22.38 7.25
C PRO A 41 17.88 -21.85 6.52
N GLU A 42 17.17 -21.01 7.29
CA GLU A 42 16.07 -20.08 6.96
C GLU A 42 16.04 -19.56 5.50
N ASP A 43 15.25 -20.17 4.61
CA ASP A 43 14.66 -19.48 3.45
C ASP A 43 13.59 -20.36 2.73
N ASP A 44 12.57 -20.83 3.46
CA ASP A 44 11.50 -21.69 2.92
C ASP A 44 10.13 -20.98 2.87
N PHE A 45 9.97 -20.14 1.84
CA PHE A 45 8.71 -19.45 1.50
C PHE A 45 7.67 -20.44 0.93
N ASP A 46 6.60 -20.77 1.69
CA ASP A 46 5.39 -21.43 1.17
C ASP A 46 4.30 -20.39 0.82
N PRO A 47 4.17 -19.98 -0.46
CA PRO A 47 3.26 -18.93 -0.90
C PRO A 47 1.77 -19.23 -0.70
N ALA A 48 1.38 -20.49 -0.50
CA ALA A 48 -0.04 -20.87 -0.42
C ALA A 48 -0.60 -20.73 1.00
N ALA A 49 0.16 -21.15 2.00
CA ALA A 49 -0.25 -21.15 3.40
C ALA A 49 -0.09 -19.74 4.04
N ASP A 50 1.02 -19.05 3.79
CA ASP A 50 1.21 -17.64 4.17
C ASP A 50 0.13 -16.75 3.55
N SER A 51 -0.22 -17.01 2.28
CA SER A 51 -1.29 -16.27 1.62
C SER A 51 -2.65 -16.50 2.27
N ALA A 52 -2.89 -17.65 2.92
CA ALA A 52 -4.17 -17.95 3.57
C ALA A 52 -4.26 -17.29 4.95
N ALA A 53 -3.20 -17.36 5.76
CA ALA A 53 -3.11 -16.65 7.04
C ALA A 53 -3.20 -15.13 6.82
N GLU A 54 -2.42 -14.57 5.88
CA GLU A 54 -2.53 -13.15 5.51
C GLU A 54 -3.94 -12.75 5.04
N THR A 55 -4.64 -13.65 4.33
CA THR A 55 -6.00 -13.39 3.86
C THR A 55 -7.01 -13.39 5.00
N LEU A 56 -6.90 -14.34 5.94
CA LEU A 56 -7.74 -14.41 7.13
C LEU A 56 -7.48 -13.23 8.07
N GLU A 57 -6.23 -12.83 8.22
CA GLU A 57 -5.83 -11.62 8.93
C GLU A 57 -6.47 -10.37 8.30
N LEU A 58 -6.41 -10.24 6.97
CA LEU A 58 -7.04 -9.13 6.24
C LEU A 58 -8.56 -9.13 6.39
N MET A 59 -9.19 -10.30 6.37
CA MET A 59 -10.63 -10.43 6.64
C MET A 59 -10.96 -10.05 8.08
N GLY A 60 -10.17 -10.50 9.06
CA GLY A 60 -10.31 -10.13 10.46
C GLY A 60 -10.21 -8.62 10.67
N ILE A 61 -9.22 -7.97 10.05
CA ILE A 61 -9.10 -6.51 10.02
C ILE A 61 -10.36 -5.87 9.42
N ASN A 62 -10.87 -6.39 8.30
CA ASN A 62 -12.07 -5.85 7.65
C ASN A 62 -13.31 -5.98 8.55
N TRP A 63 -13.46 -7.10 9.26
CA TRP A 63 -14.56 -7.30 10.20
C TRP A 63 -14.40 -6.48 11.47
N LEU A 64 -13.17 -6.28 11.97
CA LEU A 64 -12.89 -5.35 13.07
C LEU A 64 -13.31 -3.93 12.70
N LEU A 65 -12.97 -3.52 11.47
CA LEU A 65 -13.34 -2.23 10.89
C LEU A 65 -14.86 -2.06 10.81
N VAL A 66 -15.58 -3.09 10.36
CA VAL A 66 -17.05 -3.08 10.31
C VAL A 66 -17.65 -3.06 11.72
N THR A 67 -17.11 -3.84 12.65
CA THR A 67 -17.54 -3.87 14.07
C THR A 67 -17.44 -2.46 14.66
N GLN A 68 -16.26 -1.84 14.53
CA GLN A 68 -16.02 -0.47 15.01
C GLN A 68 -16.87 0.58 14.30
N ALA A 69 -17.14 0.41 13.00
CA ALA A 69 -18.05 1.30 12.28
C ALA A 69 -19.44 1.25 12.92
N VAL A 70 -19.97 0.05 13.17
CA VAL A 70 -21.29 -0.17 13.78
C VAL A 70 -21.36 0.36 15.22
N SER A 71 -20.25 0.43 15.97
CA SER A 71 -20.22 0.94 17.35
C SER A 71 -20.51 2.45 17.49
N GLY A 72 -20.40 3.27 16.44
CA GLY A 72 -20.59 4.74 16.52
C GLY A 72 -22.04 5.21 16.76
N ASP A 73 -22.24 6.42 17.30
CA ASP A 73 -23.56 7.05 17.54
C ASP A 73 -24.24 7.62 16.27
N GLY A 74 -23.52 7.60 15.14
CA GLY A 74 -24.07 7.85 13.81
C GLY A 74 -24.41 9.31 13.47
N SER A 75 -24.06 10.30 14.28
CA SER A 75 -24.57 11.67 14.02
C SER A 75 -23.83 12.46 12.92
N ARG A 76 -24.43 12.52 11.71
CA ARG A 76 -24.95 13.78 11.05
C ARG A 76 -25.56 13.54 9.64
N SER A 77 -26.87 13.82 9.55
CA SER A 77 -27.72 14.19 8.39
C SER A 77 -28.35 13.11 7.49
N SER A 78 -29.46 13.46 6.81
CA SER A 78 -30.50 12.59 6.24
C SER A 78 -30.18 11.69 5.03
N TYR A 79 -28.93 11.36 4.72
CA TYR A 79 -28.60 10.45 3.61
C TYR A 79 -27.48 9.48 3.99
N ASP A 80 -27.65 8.20 3.61
CA ASP A 80 -26.71 7.08 3.76
C ASP A 80 -25.96 7.04 5.12
N GLN A 81 -26.74 6.89 6.19
CA GLN A 81 -26.28 6.81 7.57
C GLN A 81 -25.55 5.49 7.84
N ILE A 82 -24.34 5.36 7.31
CA ILE A 82 -23.38 4.35 7.76
C ILE A 82 -22.75 4.88 9.06
N PRO A 83 -22.92 4.19 10.20
CA PRO A 83 -22.23 4.52 11.43
C PRO A 83 -20.71 4.65 11.21
N LYS A 84 -20.13 5.74 11.71
CA LYS A 84 -18.71 6.08 11.54
C LYS A 84 -18.04 6.04 12.90
N SER A 85 -16.99 5.24 13.04
CA SER A 85 -16.14 5.26 14.23
C SER A 85 -15.35 6.57 14.28
N LEU A 86 -15.55 7.35 15.35
CA LEU A 86 -14.73 8.53 15.61
C LEU A 86 -13.28 8.16 15.95
N ASP A 87 -13.07 6.96 16.48
CA ASP A 87 -11.81 6.52 17.09
C ASP A 87 -10.90 5.72 16.16
N PHE A 88 -11.37 5.37 14.95
CA PHE A 88 -10.62 4.52 14.03
C PHE A 88 -9.14 4.92 13.89
N PHE A 89 -8.89 6.20 13.56
CA PHE A 89 -7.52 6.67 13.39
C PHE A 89 -6.73 6.71 14.70
N THR A 90 -7.38 6.91 15.84
CA THR A 90 -6.73 6.89 17.15
C THR A 90 -6.22 5.49 17.45
N VAL A 91 -7.06 4.48 17.20
CA VAL A 91 -6.73 3.07 17.41
C VAL A 91 -5.64 2.60 16.44
N VAL A 92 -5.82 2.83 15.14
CA VAL A 92 -4.87 2.30 14.14
C VAL A 92 -3.51 3.01 14.17
N LEU A 93 -3.48 4.30 14.52
CA LEU A 93 -2.20 4.97 14.76
C LEU A 93 -1.52 4.51 16.06
N GLN A 94 -2.19 3.76 16.93
CA GLN A 94 -1.62 3.17 18.14
C GLN A 94 -1.46 1.64 18.05
N ALA A 95 -1.86 1.03 16.93
CA ALA A 95 -1.74 -0.40 16.72
C ALA A 95 -0.28 -0.85 16.80
N PRO A 96 0.02 -2.10 17.21
CA PRO A 96 1.40 -2.60 17.27
C PRO A 96 2.09 -2.53 15.91
N ASP A 97 3.43 -2.51 15.90
CA ASP A 97 4.20 -2.15 14.70
C ASP A 97 4.02 -3.11 13.52
N ARG A 98 3.80 -4.42 13.77
CA ARG A 98 3.43 -5.38 12.72
C ARG A 98 2.16 -4.92 11.99
N TRP A 99 1.12 -4.61 12.75
CA TRP A 99 -0.18 -4.13 12.23
C TRP A 99 -0.09 -2.76 11.57
N PHE A 100 0.66 -1.84 12.18
CA PHE A 100 0.89 -0.51 11.60
C PHE A 100 1.56 -0.63 10.22
N ARG A 101 2.60 -1.48 10.13
CA ARG A 101 3.32 -1.73 8.88
C ARG A 101 2.44 -2.43 7.85
N HIS A 102 1.62 -3.39 8.25
CA HIS A 102 0.66 -4.03 7.35
C HIS A 102 -0.32 -3.01 6.76
N MET A 103 -0.94 -2.20 7.62
CA MET A 103 -1.97 -1.23 7.25
C MET A 103 -1.45 -0.06 6.40
N PHE A 104 -0.33 0.54 6.80
CA PHE A 104 0.22 1.74 6.17
C PHE A 104 1.36 1.45 5.19
N ARG A 105 1.81 0.19 5.09
CA ARG A 105 2.93 -0.27 4.25
C ARG A 105 4.25 0.45 4.53
N MET A 106 4.40 0.99 5.74
CA MET A 106 5.62 1.64 6.21
C MET A 106 5.74 1.55 7.73
N GLY A 107 6.97 1.66 8.24
CA GLY A 107 7.22 1.76 9.67
C GLY A 107 6.74 3.10 10.25
N ARG A 108 6.42 3.11 11.55
CA ARG A 108 5.93 4.27 12.28
C ARG A 108 6.89 5.45 12.25
N ASP A 109 8.18 5.21 12.49
CA ASP A 109 9.19 6.27 12.48
C ASP A 109 9.26 6.98 11.13
N MET A 110 9.19 6.21 10.04
CA MET A 110 9.16 6.77 8.68
C MET A 110 7.85 7.54 8.43
N PHE A 111 6.73 7.01 8.90
CA PHE A 111 5.44 7.70 8.81
C PHE A 111 5.47 9.06 9.50
N ASP A 112 5.95 9.13 10.75
CA ASP A 112 6.03 10.37 11.52
C ASP A 112 7.03 11.35 10.90
N ARG A 113 8.18 10.85 10.40
CA ARG A 113 9.13 11.66 9.64
C ARG A 113 8.51 12.25 8.38
N LEU A 114 7.73 11.46 7.64
CA LEU A 114 7.04 11.91 6.43
C LEU A 114 5.94 12.93 6.75
N VAL A 115 5.19 12.74 7.84
CA VAL A 115 4.24 13.72 8.39
C VAL A 115 4.95 15.05 8.66
N MET A 116 6.11 15.02 9.32
CA MET A 116 6.90 16.22 9.62
C MET A 116 7.44 16.91 8.35
N MET A 117 7.95 16.14 7.38
CA MET A 117 8.44 16.72 6.13
C MET A 117 7.31 17.39 5.32
N LEU A 118 6.13 16.78 5.29
CA LEU A 118 5.01 17.25 4.49
C LEU A 118 4.18 18.34 5.19
N SER A 119 4.22 18.46 6.52
CA SER A 119 3.43 19.45 7.28
C SER A 119 3.70 20.91 6.87
N HIS A 120 4.89 21.17 6.34
CA HIS A 120 5.32 22.48 5.86
C HIS A 120 4.70 22.88 4.51
N ASP A 121 4.10 21.94 3.76
CA ASP A 121 3.50 22.28 2.47
C ASP A 121 2.22 23.12 2.67
N PRO A 122 2.10 24.29 2.00
CA PRO A 122 0.92 25.14 2.10
C PRO A 122 -0.42 24.46 1.76
N ILE A 123 -0.40 23.31 1.07
CA ILE A 123 -1.60 22.53 0.75
C ILE A 123 -2.29 21.92 1.99
N PHE A 124 -1.57 21.81 3.11
CA PHE A 124 -2.09 21.31 4.38
C PHE A 124 -2.44 22.41 5.37
N GLN A 125 -2.23 23.67 5.00
CA GLN A 125 -2.61 24.83 5.78
C GLN A 125 -4.03 25.27 5.38
N SER A 126 -4.96 25.30 6.34
CA SER A 126 -6.32 25.75 6.06
C SER A 126 -6.33 27.25 5.76
N ARG A 127 -6.95 27.63 4.64
CA ARG A 127 -7.19 29.04 4.26
C ARG A 127 -8.63 29.50 4.57
N GLY A 128 -9.47 28.59 5.07
CA GLY A 128 -10.89 28.83 5.28
C GLY A 128 -11.27 28.94 6.76
N ARG A 129 -12.55 29.21 7.02
CA ARG A 129 -13.12 29.33 8.37
C ARG A 129 -13.11 28.04 9.18
N LYS A 130 -13.00 26.87 8.53
CA LYS A 130 -12.93 25.57 9.19
C LYS A 130 -11.49 25.04 9.16
N PRO A 131 -10.94 24.56 10.28
CA PRO A 131 -9.61 23.97 10.29
C PRO A 131 -9.58 22.71 9.42
N GLN A 132 -8.48 22.50 8.71
CA GLN A 132 -8.22 21.27 7.97
C GLN A 132 -7.74 20.20 8.96
N ARG A 133 -8.17 18.95 8.76
CA ARG A 133 -7.70 17.83 9.57
C ARG A 133 -6.18 17.66 9.43
N HIS A 134 -5.49 17.33 10.52
CA HIS A 134 -4.02 17.20 10.53
C HIS A 134 -3.51 16.25 9.44
N ILE A 135 -2.32 16.52 8.90
CA ILE A 135 -1.76 15.78 7.76
C ILE A 135 -1.62 14.28 8.03
N LYS A 136 -1.31 13.87 9.28
CA LYS A 136 -1.23 12.45 9.66
C LYS A 136 -2.46 11.64 9.25
N TYR A 137 -3.66 12.20 9.39
CA TYR A 137 -4.91 11.53 8.99
C TYR A 137 -5.08 11.48 7.47
N GLN A 138 -4.62 12.52 6.76
CA GLN A 138 -4.68 12.57 5.31
C GLN A 138 -3.69 11.60 4.68
N LEU A 139 -2.47 11.51 5.23
CA LEU A 139 -1.44 10.55 4.82
C LEU A 139 -1.87 9.12 5.13
N GLY A 140 -2.39 8.85 6.33
CA GLY A 140 -2.93 7.53 6.67
C GLY A 140 -4.03 7.09 5.70
N CYS A 141 -4.93 8.01 5.32
CA CYS A 141 -5.94 7.73 4.30
C CYS A 141 -5.36 7.38 2.93
N PHE A 142 -4.36 8.15 2.49
CA PHE A 142 -3.65 7.90 1.24
C PHE A 142 -2.99 6.51 1.25
N LEU A 143 -2.32 6.13 2.34
CA LEU A 143 -1.63 4.85 2.47
C LEU A 143 -2.59 3.67 2.57
N VAL A 144 -3.71 3.78 3.30
CA VAL A 144 -4.72 2.72 3.31
C VAL A 144 -5.31 2.50 1.91
N ARG A 145 -5.62 3.58 1.19
CA ARG A 145 -6.19 3.47 -0.16
C ARG A 145 -5.23 2.81 -1.15
N TYR A 146 -3.99 3.30 -1.23
CA TYR A 146 -3.05 2.88 -2.27
C TYR A 146 -2.11 1.73 -1.82
N GLY A 147 -1.90 1.56 -0.53
CA GLY A 147 -1.00 0.56 0.05
C GLY A 147 -1.61 -0.83 0.17
N LEU A 148 -2.93 -0.93 0.39
CA LEU A 148 -3.64 -2.21 0.49
C LEU A 148 -4.10 -2.72 -0.88
N ARG A 149 -3.16 -2.93 -1.81
CA ARG A 149 -3.40 -3.46 -3.17
C ARG A 149 -4.44 -2.66 -3.99
N GLY A 150 -4.63 -1.38 -3.69
CA GLY A 150 -5.59 -0.51 -4.39
C GLY A 150 -7.04 -0.66 -3.90
N CYS A 151 -7.24 -0.43 -2.60
CA CYS A 151 -8.55 -0.45 -1.94
C CYS A 151 -9.52 0.57 -2.59
N ASP A 152 -10.78 0.17 -2.75
CA ASP A 152 -11.81 1.06 -3.29
C ASP A 152 -12.00 2.29 -2.40
N SER A 153 -12.43 3.38 -3.02
CA SER A 153 -12.69 4.65 -2.34
C SER A 153 -13.83 4.59 -1.32
N LEU A 154 -14.89 3.79 -1.56
CA LEU A 154 -15.98 3.59 -0.60
C LEU A 154 -15.51 2.74 0.58
N ASP A 155 -14.79 1.66 0.30
CA ASP A 155 -14.21 0.79 1.32
C ASP A 155 -13.23 1.59 2.21
N THR A 156 -12.34 2.38 1.61
CA THR A 156 -11.48 3.32 2.34
C THR A 156 -12.30 4.32 3.18
N ALA A 157 -13.40 4.86 2.66
CA ALA A 157 -14.24 5.81 3.38
C ALA A 157 -14.92 5.16 4.60
N GLN A 158 -15.38 3.92 4.46
CA GLN A 158 -15.98 3.12 5.52
C GLN A 158 -14.95 2.79 6.60
N LYS A 159 -13.81 2.21 6.21
CA LYS A 159 -12.72 1.84 7.11
C LYS A 159 -12.23 3.01 7.94
N LEU A 160 -12.00 4.15 7.28
CA LEU A 160 -11.47 5.36 7.94
C LEU A 160 -12.56 6.22 8.58
N SER A 161 -13.84 5.85 8.41
CA SER A 161 -14.98 6.59 8.93
C SER A 161 -15.01 8.06 8.50
N ILE A 162 -14.72 8.32 7.22
CA ILE A 162 -14.74 9.67 6.61
C ILE A 162 -15.75 9.75 5.47
N GLY A 163 -16.05 10.96 4.99
CA GLY A 163 -16.89 11.13 3.80
C GLY A 163 -16.18 10.61 2.54
N HIS A 164 -16.91 9.97 1.63
CA HIS A 164 -16.36 9.44 0.37
C HIS A 164 -15.56 10.48 -0.42
N GLY A 165 -16.14 11.67 -0.64
CA GLY A 165 -15.43 12.79 -1.29
C GLY A 165 -14.17 13.26 -0.53
N THR A 166 -14.10 13.02 0.78
CA THR A 166 -12.92 13.35 1.60
C THR A 166 -11.74 12.44 1.27
N VAL A 167 -11.99 11.16 0.95
CA VAL A 167 -10.94 10.23 0.52
C VAL A 167 -10.21 10.78 -0.70
N PHE A 168 -10.95 11.19 -1.74
CA PHE A 168 -10.35 11.79 -2.94
C PHE A 168 -9.62 13.08 -2.64
N LEU A 169 -10.19 13.94 -1.80
CA LEU A 169 -9.55 15.19 -1.40
C LEU A 169 -8.21 14.95 -0.70
N TYR A 170 -8.15 14.02 0.26
CA TYR A 170 -6.93 13.67 0.99
C TYR A 170 -5.90 13.05 0.05
N CYS A 171 -6.31 12.09 -0.77
CA CYS A 171 -5.44 11.46 -1.75
C CYS A 171 -4.82 12.49 -2.70
N LYS A 172 -5.64 13.38 -3.27
CA LYS A 172 -5.18 14.45 -4.17
C LYS A 172 -4.16 15.39 -3.51
N ARG A 173 -4.39 15.77 -2.26
CA ARG A 173 -3.47 16.66 -1.52
C ARG A 173 -2.14 15.98 -1.25
N VAL A 174 -2.18 14.75 -0.71
CA VAL A 174 -0.99 13.96 -0.40
C VAL A 174 -0.20 13.66 -1.67
N SER A 175 -0.83 13.23 -2.76
CA SER A 175 -0.15 13.01 -4.05
C SER A 175 0.57 14.26 -4.56
N ARG A 176 -0.05 15.44 -4.45
CA ARG A 176 0.59 16.70 -4.87
C ARG A 176 1.79 17.06 -4.01
N ALA A 177 1.69 16.88 -2.69
CA ALA A 177 2.78 17.16 -1.77
C ALA A 177 3.93 16.17 -1.95
N LEU A 178 3.64 14.87 -2.06
CA LEU A 178 4.61 13.82 -2.35
C LEU A 178 5.31 14.05 -3.69
N ARG A 179 4.59 14.49 -4.73
CA ARG A 179 5.22 14.81 -6.03
C ARG A 179 6.26 15.93 -5.90
N LYS A 180 5.95 17.01 -5.17
CA LYS A 180 6.91 18.10 -4.92
C LYS A 180 8.13 17.62 -4.11
N LEU A 181 7.88 16.76 -3.13
CA LEU A 181 8.94 16.17 -2.31
C LEU A 181 9.81 15.23 -3.14
N GLY A 182 9.19 14.40 -3.98
CA GLY A 182 9.83 13.38 -4.81
C GLY A 182 10.87 13.95 -5.77
N VAL A 183 10.65 15.14 -6.32
CA VAL A 183 11.64 15.85 -7.16
C VAL A 183 12.98 16.07 -6.45
N ARG A 184 13.00 16.09 -5.12
CA ARG A 184 14.24 16.23 -4.34
C ARG A 184 14.98 14.92 -4.14
N TYR A 185 14.26 13.80 -4.07
CA TYR A 185 14.79 12.49 -3.66
C TYR A 185 14.96 11.50 -4.82
N VAL A 186 14.09 11.54 -5.82
CA VAL A 186 14.15 10.67 -7.00
C VAL A 186 14.85 11.45 -8.10
N LYS A 187 16.16 11.23 -8.23
CA LYS A 187 17.02 11.85 -9.24
C LYS A 187 17.99 10.83 -9.78
N PHE A 188 18.29 10.97 -11.06
CA PHE A 188 19.37 10.21 -11.69
C PHE A 188 20.70 10.57 -11.00
N PRO A 189 21.57 9.59 -10.69
CA PRO A 189 22.82 9.83 -10.00
C PRO A 189 23.76 10.69 -10.85
N ASN A 190 24.54 11.56 -10.19
CA ASN A 190 25.64 12.30 -10.82
C ASN A 190 26.87 11.40 -10.97
N GLU A 191 27.90 11.84 -11.69
CA GLU A 191 29.11 11.04 -11.98
C GLU A 191 29.76 10.45 -10.73
N GLY A 192 30.02 11.27 -9.70
CA GLY A 192 30.62 10.78 -8.46
C GLY A 192 29.74 9.77 -7.72
N ARG A 193 28.41 9.89 -7.80
CA ARG A 193 27.50 8.89 -7.23
C ARG A 193 27.40 7.65 -8.12
N GLN A 194 27.54 7.78 -9.43
CA GLN A 194 27.56 6.63 -10.36
C GLN A 194 28.75 5.72 -10.08
N GLU A 195 29.93 6.27 -9.79
CA GLU A 195 31.11 5.50 -9.39
C GLU A 195 30.84 4.68 -8.12
N VAL A 196 30.34 5.33 -7.06
CA VAL A 196 29.96 4.65 -5.80
C VAL A 196 28.90 3.56 -6.04
N ILE A 197 27.95 3.79 -6.96
CA ILE A 197 26.95 2.78 -7.29
C ILE A 197 27.57 1.61 -8.06
N SER A 198 28.43 1.90 -9.03
CA SER A 198 29.16 0.90 -9.80
C SER A 198 29.94 -0.04 -8.89
N ASP A 199 30.77 0.52 -8.02
CA ASP A 199 31.58 -0.25 -7.09
C ASP A 199 30.72 -1.12 -6.16
N GLY A 200 29.65 -0.53 -5.60
CA GLY A 200 28.74 -1.23 -4.69
C GLY A 200 27.89 -2.31 -5.36
N ILE A 201 27.62 -2.20 -6.67
CA ILE A 201 26.95 -3.27 -7.44
C ILE A 201 27.95 -4.35 -7.82
N GLU A 202 29.15 -3.97 -8.26
CA GLU A 202 30.21 -4.91 -8.63
C GLU A 202 30.60 -5.79 -7.43
N GLU A 203 30.76 -5.22 -6.24
CA GLU A 203 31.04 -5.97 -5.01
C GLU A 203 29.96 -7.01 -4.70
N LYS A 204 28.68 -6.68 -4.91
CA LYS A 204 27.54 -7.55 -4.55
C LYS A 204 27.17 -8.56 -5.61
N SER A 205 27.41 -8.26 -6.88
CA SER A 205 26.86 -9.03 -8.01
C SER A 205 27.87 -9.39 -9.10
N GLY A 206 29.07 -8.81 -9.05
CA GLY A 206 30.14 -9.03 -10.03
C GLY A 206 29.94 -8.32 -11.38
N PHE A 207 28.98 -7.39 -11.49
CA PHE A 207 28.73 -6.65 -12.74
C PHE A 207 29.44 -5.28 -12.73
N PRO A 208 30.59 -5.14 -13.43
CA PRO A 208 31.34 -3.90 -13.45
C PRO A 208 30.63 -2.81 -14.26
N GLY A 209 30.75 -1.55 -13.81
CA GLY A 209 30.20 -0.38 -14.52
C GLY A 209 28.67 -0.23 -14.43
N CYS A 210 28.00 -1.05 -13.62
CA CYS A 210 26.55 -1.04 -13.47
C CYS A 210 26.11 0.10 -12.54
N ILE A 211 25.29 1.04 -13.03
CA ILE A 211 24.86 2.22 -12.26
C ILE A 211 23.43 2.11 -11.72
N GLY A 212 22.83 0.93 -11.85
CA GLY A 212 21.51 0.62 -11.32
C GLY A 212 20.84 -0.55 -12.01
N SER A 213 19.90 -1.17 -11.30
CA SER A 213 19.04 -2.23 -11.82
C SER A 213 17.66 -1.67 -12.13
N ALA A 214 17.04 -2.05 -13.25
CA ALA A 214 15.69 -1.66 -13.59
C ALA A 214 14.74 -2.87 -13.56
N ASP A 215 13.58 -2.68 -12.96
CA ASP A 215 12.48 -3.64 -13.02
C ASP A 215 11.16 -2.93 -13.36
N GLY A 216 10.25 -3.67 -13.98
CA GLY A 216 8.96 -3.20 -14.48
C GLY A 216 7.78 -3.89 -13.82
N SER A 217 6.87 -3.12 -13.24
CA SER A 217 5.58 -3.58 -12.72
C SER A 217 4.41 -3.18 -13.62
N LEU A 218 3.32 -3.94 -13.58
CA LEU A 218 2.10 -3.65 -14.35
C LEU A 218 1.04 -3.06 -13.43
N ILE A 219 0.58 -1.85 -13.74
CA ILE A 219 -0.59 -1.23 -13.11
C ILE A 219 -1.81 -1.58 -13.95
N ARG A 220 -2.79 -2.24 -13.32
CA ARG A 220 -4.07 -2.56 -13.92
C ARG A 220 -4.96 -1.32 -13.99
N PHE A 221 -5.66 -1.14 -15.10
CA PHE A 221 -6.74 -0.18 -15.19
C PHE A 221 -8.11 -0.84 -15.01
N THR A 222 -9.01 -0.17 -14.29
CA THR A 222 -10.41 -0.55 -14.19
C THR A 222 -11.17 -0.23 -15.49
N GLU A 223 -10.78 0.84 -16.18
CA GLU A 223 -11.39 1.32 -17.42
C GLU A 223 -10.32 1.60 -18.47
N GLN A 224 -10.72 1.61 -19.74
CA GLN A 224 -9.81 1.97 -20.82
C GLN A 224 -9.38 3.45 -20.70
N PRO A 225 -8.08 3.79 -20.85
CA PRO A 225 -7.65 5.17 -20.92
C PRO A 225 -8.42 5.94 -22.01
N LEU A 226 -8.88 7.14 -21.66
CA LEU A 226 -9.54 8.04 -22.61
C LEU A 226 -8.55 8.47 -23.70
N GLY A 227 -8.96 8.36 -24.97
CA GLY A 227 -8.16 8.76 -26.13
C GLY A 227 -8.10 7.71 -27.23
N GLU A 228 -7.62 8.13 -28.40
CA GLU A 228 -7.54 7.32 -29.63
C GLU A 228 -6.72 6.04 -29.43
N TYR A 229 -5.66 6.12 -28.63
CA TYR A 229 -4.72 5.02 -28.38
C TYR A 229 -5.05 4.17 -27.14
N GLY A 230 -6.23 4.33 -26.52
CA GLY A 230 -6.60 3.55 -25.33
C GLY A 230 -6.60 2.03 -25.56
N HIS A 231 -6.79 1.60 -26.81
CA HIS A 231 -6.70 0.20 -27.22
C HIS A 231 -5.27 -0.35 -27.12
N MET A 232 -4.23 0.48 -27.21
CA MET A 232 -2.84 0.01 -27.13
C MET A 232 -2.48 -0.56 -25.75
N PHE A 233 -3.19 -0.15 -24.69
CA PHE A 233 -3.00 -0.65 -23.32
C PHE A 233 -3.56 -2.06 -23.08
N LEU A 234 -3.99 -2.76 -24.14
CA LEU A 234 -4.32 -4.18 -24.13
C LEU A 234 -3.08 -5.03 -23.81
N CYS A 235 -3.11 -5.74 -22.69
CA CYS A 235 -2.01 -6.63 -22.34
C CYS A 235 -2.47 -8.10 -22.37
N ARG A 236 -1.62 -8.99 -22.91
CA ARG A 236 -1.86 -10.44 -22.99
C ARG A 236 -1.60 -11.18 -21.67
N LYS A 237 -0.79 -10.59 -20.77
CA LYS A 237 -0.33 -11.25 -19.53
C LYS A 237 -1.49 -11.45 -18.56
N LYS A 238 -1.74 -12.69 -18.16
CA LYS A 238 -2.82 -13.09 -17.23
C LYS A 238 -2.48 -12.69 -15.80
N PHE A 239 -3.51 -12.44 -14.98
CA PHE A 239 -3.42 -12.56 -13.53
C PHE A 239 -4.14 -13.85 -13.12
N PHE A 240 -3.66 -14.52 -12.07
CA PHE A 240 -4.30 -15.75 -11.57
C PHE A 240 -5.78 -15.49 -11.24
N GLY A 241 -6.68 -16.34 -11.75
CA GLY A 241 -8.10 -16.36 -11.37
C GLY A 241 -9.12 -15.73 -12.33
N GLU A 242 -8.72 -15.06 -13.43
CA GLU A 242 -9.69 -14.46 -14.37
C GLU A 242 -9.69 -15.13 -15.76
N ALA A 243 -10.86 -15.61 -16.17
CA ALA A 243 -11.12 -16.15 -17.51
C ALA A 243 -11.23 -15.00 -18.54
N LEU A 244 -10.44 -15.09 -19.62
CA LEU A 244 -10.63 -14.42 -20.92
C LEU A 244 -11.37 -13.06 -20.88
N SER A 245 -10.80 -12.07 -20.19
CA SER A 245 -11.14 -10.67 -20.39
C SER A 245 -9.89 -9.88 -20.71
N TYR A 246 -9.98 -9.02 -21.70
CA TYR A 246 -8.91 -8.16 -22.16
C TYR A 246 -8.56 -7.11 -21.10
N ILE A 247 -7.68 -7.45 -20.15
CA ILE A 247 -7.30 -6.55 -19.07
C ILE A 247 -6.36 -5.46 -19.63
N LYS A 248 -6.76 -4.20 -19.43
CA LYS A 248 -5.95 -3.03 -19.83
C LYS A 248 -4.95 -2.69 -18.72
N LYS A 249 -3.70 -2.42 -19.10
CA LYS A 249 -2.60 -2.18 -18.15
C LYS A 249 -1.62 -1.15 -18.68
N THR A 250 -0.94 -0.45 -17.79
CA THR A 250 0.28 0.32 -18.10
C THR A 250 1.46 -0.24 -17.34
N ASN A 251 2.65 -0.06 -17.89
CA ASN A 251 3.89 -0.52 -17.26
C ASN A 251 4.50 0.67 -16.54
N VAL A 252 5.06 0.38 -15.37
CA VAL A 252 5.91 1.29 -14.62
C VAL A 252 7.26 0.63 -14.50
N GLN A 253 8.29 1.24 -15.08
CA GLN A 253 9.66 0.80 -14.90
C GLN A 253 10.33 1.74 -13.90
N ALA A 254 11.05 1.19 -12.94
CA ALA A 254 11.82 1.97 -11.98
C ALA A 254 13.25 1.46 -11.96
N THR A 255 14.21 2.37 -11.83
CA THR A 255 15.61 2.06 -11.62
C THR A 255 15.95 2.23 -10.14
N VAL A 256 16.78 1.33 -9.62
CA VAL A 256 17.23 1.32 -8.23
C VAL A 256 18.75 1.23 -8.14
N ASP A 257 19.31 1.88 -7.12
CA ASP A 257 20.74 1.78 -6.80
C ASP A 257 21.06 0.57 -5.88
N HIS A 258 22.35 0.38 -5.58
CA HIS A 258 22.85 -0.69 -4.68
C HIS A 258 22.30 -0.62 -3.24
N GLU A 259 21.73 0.52 -2.83
CA GLU A 259 21.07 0.73 -1.54
C GLU A 259 19.53 0.59 -1.65
N ARG A 260 19.03 0.07 -2.79
CA ARG A 260 17.61 -0.13 -3.08
C ARG A 260 16.80 1.17 -3.12
N ARG A 261 17.45 2.31 -3.43
CA ARG A 261 16.77 3.60 -3.58
C ARG A 261 16.34 3.80 -5.03
N ILE A 262 15.10 4.25 -5.23
CA ILE A 262 14.59 4.56 -6.57
C ILE A 262 15.29 5.84 -7.09
N THR A 263 15.99 5.74 -8.21
CA THR A 263 16.73 6.85 -8.83
C THR A 263 15.97 7.46 -10.01
N SER A 264 15.23 6.64 -10.77
CA SER A 264 14.30 7.10 -11.80
C SER A 264 13.11 6.16 -11.92
N TYR A 265 12.02 6.66 -12.50
CA TYR A 265 10.90 5.82 -12.92
C TYR A 265 10.26 6.40 -14.19
N GLU A 266 9.75 5.51 -15.02
CA GLU A 266 9.01 5.82 -16.24
C GLU A 266 7.65 5.12 -16.20
N LEU A 267 6.61 5.84 -16.63
CA LEU A 267 5.25 5.35 -16.71
C LEU A 267 4.70 5.76 -18.08
N GLY A 268 4.15 4.84 -18.86
CA GLY A 268 3.33 5.25 -20.00
C GLY A 268 3.34 4.39 -21.25
N TRP A 269 4.29 3.48 -21.45
CA TRP A 269 4.25 2.63 -22.64
C TRP A 269 3.44 1.36 -22.37
N PRO A 270 2.55 0.94 -23.28
CA PRO A 270 1.83 -0.31 -23.14
C PRO A 270 2.71 -1.54 -23.46
N GLY A 271 2.71 -2.54 -22.57
CA GLY A 271 3.04 -3.92 -22.91
C GLY A 271 4.52 -4.30 -23.05
N ILE A 272 5.45 -3.47 -22.61
CA ILE A 272 6.89 -3.73 -22.68
C ILE A 272 7.44 -3.92 -21.25
N HIS A 273 7.75 -5.18 -20.91
CA HIS A 273 8.65 -5.51 -19.81
C HIS A 273 10.06 -5.52 -20.39
N ILE A 274 10.90 -4.55 -20.05
CA ILE A 274 12.34 -4.63 -20.29
C ILE A 274 13.00 -4.60 -18.92
N PHE A 275 13.68 -5.69 -18.56
CA PHE A 275 14.76 -5.60 -17.58
C PHE A 275 15.91 -4.87 -18.27
N THR A 276 16.23 -3.67 -17.81
CA THR A 276 17.32 -2.86 -18.36
C THR A 276 18.39 -2.71 -17.28
N ILE A 277 19.60 -3.15 -17.58
CA ILE A 277 20.77 -2.79 -16.78
C ILE A 277 21.32 -1.50 -17.39
N HIS A 278 21.43 -0.46 -16.56
CA HIS A 278 22.00 0.81 -16.99
C HIS A 278 23.50 0.82 -16.71
N TYR A 279 24.29 1.17 -17.73
CA TYR A 279 25.74 1.35 -17.63
C TYR A 279 26.09 2.84 -17.70
N SER A 280 27.18 3.23 -17.07
CA SER A 280 27.77 4.55 -17.31
C SER A 280 28.21 4.66 -18.77
N ALA A 281 27.97 5.81 -19.40
CA ALA A 281 28.63 6.12 -20.65
C ALA A 281 30.13 6.34 -20.36
N ILE A 282 30.98 5.63 -21.09
CA ILE A 282 32.45 5.79 -21.05
C ILE A 282 32.82 7.01 -21.90
#